data_AF-A0A2N7JJ68-F1
#
_entry.id   AF-A0A2N7JJ68-F1
#
_cell.length_a   1.000
_cell.length_b   1.000
_cell.length_c   1.000
_cell.angle_alpha   90.00
_cell.angle_beta   90.00
_cell.angle_gamma   90.00
#
_symmetry.space_group_name_H-M   'P 1'
#
loop_
_entity.id
_entity.type
_entity.pdbx_description
1 polymer ?
#
loop_
_entity_poly.entity_id
_entity_poly.type
_entity_poly.pdbx_seq_one_letter_code
_entity_poly.pdbx_strand_id
1 'polypeptide(L)'
;MSSVMQIRSELRYLVRELGLLDKNCLNSGLSLTQVHLLTYLRKNGITPFSELSIQLSVEKASLSRTLNSLVEKQYIEPSLSETDKRQKYFSLKAEGLKRLEEADESANNELSQLLDLMSPEDTQNVIDGLRTLRLSAFQKNATQNKARIQLEACTSVYRTEIDSLIRDTFSGEQSIPQHLIPLSPDIPQKWWLARSGEYVLGAVAAWESDGEWHWGRFVVDNRFRGLGIGKALARYSLVQASKDINEIYIEARDTTVNIVKGLGGEVLGDQFDFYGMPVTPMRLTRDRLNEATETQEFTLPTHL
;
A
#
# COMPACT_ATOMS: atom_id res chain seq x y z
N MET A 1 -24.53 -19.08 -21.05
CA MET A 1 -24.22 -17.64 -20.96
C MET A 1 -22.77 -17.49 -20.53
N SER A 2 -22.01 -16.55 -21.11
CA SER A 2 -20.60 -16.32 -20.71
C SER A 2 -20.56 -15.84 -19.25
N SER A 3 -19.60 -16.31 -18.45
CA SER A 3 -19.37 -15.87 -17.07
C SER A 3 -19.24 -14.34 -16.95
N VAL A 4 -18.71 -13.67 -17.99
CA VAL A 4 -18.64 -12.20 -18.07
C VAL A 4 -20.03 -11.56 -18.03
N MET A 5 -21.01 -12.12 -18.73
CA MET A 5 -22.37 -11.61 -18.76
C MET A 5 -23.07 -11.78 -17.40
N GLN A 6 -22.84 -12.92 -16.74
CA GLN A 6 -23.37 -13.20 -15.41
C GLN A 6 -22.80 -12.22 -14.37
N ILE A 7 -21.46 -12.10 -14.28
CA ILE A 7 -20.80 -11.16 -13.37
C ILE A 7 -21.30 -9.72 -13.58
N ARG A 8 -21.40 -9.27 -14.83
CA ARG A 8 -21.91 -7.93 -15.13
C ARG A 8 -23.36 -7.73 -14.68
N SER A 9 -24.20 -8.76 -14.79
CA SER A 9 -25.58 -8.71 -14.33
C SER A 9 -25.63 -8.63 -12.81
N GLU A 10 -24.90 -9.50 -12.11
CA GLU A 10 -24.82 -9.50 -10.65
C GLU A 10 -24.34 -8.16 -10.09
N LEU A 11 -23.29 -7.57 -10.67
CA LEU A 11 -22.80 -6.26 -10.25
C LEU A 11 -23.87 -5.16 -10.36
N ARG A 12 -24.73 -5.20 -11.40
CA ARG A 12 -25.79 -4.20 -11.58
C ARG A 12 -26.93 -4.38 -10.58
N TYR A 13 -27.29 -5.64 -10.28
CA TYR A 13 -28.28 -5.93 -9.26
C TYR A 13 -27.74 -5.53 -7.88
N LEU A 14 -26.52 -5.95 -7.54
CA LEU A 14 -25.87 -5.59 -6.29
C LEU A 14 -25.80 -4.08 -6.06
N VAL A 15 -25.39 -3.30 -7.06
CA VAL A 15 -25.34 -1.83 -6.98
C VAL A 15 -26.71 -1.22 -6.69
N ARG A 16 -27.79 -1.82 -7.20
CA ARG A 16 -29.16 -1.36 -7.00
C ARG A 16 -29.69 -1.77 -5.62
N GLU A 17 -29.56 -3.05 -5.26
CA GLU A 17 -30.08 -3.58 -4.00
C GLU A 17 -29.35 -2.99 -2.78
N LEU A 18 -28.05 -2.69 -2.90
CA LEU A 18 -27.27 -1.99 -1.86
C LEU A 18 -27.47 -0.46 -1.86
N GLY A 19 -28.36 0.07 -2.71
CA GLY A 19 -28.64 1.51 -2.77
C GLY A 19 -27.44 2.38 -3.18
N LEU A 20 -26.42 1.82 -3.83
CA LEU A 20 -25.15 2.53 -4.13
C LEU A 20 -25.30 3.61 -5.20
N LEU A 21 -26.44 3.66 -5.90
CA LEU A 21 -26.77 4.70 -6.88
C LEU A 21 -27.33 5.97 -6.25
N ASP A 22 -27.80 5.90 -5.00
CA ASP A 22 -28.29 7.07 -4.27
C ASP A 22 -27.12 7.85 -3.63
N LYS A 23 -27.36 9.10 -3.22
CA LYS A 23 -26.41 9.89 -2.43
C LYS A 23 -26.33 9.45 -0.96
N ASN A 24 -26.74 8.22 -0.67
CA ASN A 24 -26.88 7.64 0.65
C ASN A 24 -26.43 6.16 0.63
N CYS A 25 -25.14 5.94 0.43
CA CYS A 25 -24.54 4.61 0.32
C CYS A 25 -24.78 3.81 1.62
N LEU A 26 -25.46 2.66 1.55
CA LEU A 26 -25.74 1.80 2.71
C LEU A 26 -26.35 2.57 3.90
N ASN A 27 -27.28 3.48 3.62
CA ASN A 27 -27.94 4.33 4.64
C ASN A 27 -26.97 5.18 5.49
N SER A 28 -25.74 5.37 5.04
CA SER A 28 -24.68 6.07 5.78
C SER A 28 -24.86 7.59 5.84
N GLY A 29 -25.78 8.16 5.07
CA GLY A 29 -26.01 9.58 4.81
C GLY A 29 -24.87 10.30 4.07
N LEU A 30 -23.98 9.53 3.45
CA LEU A 30 -22.89 10.00 2.59
C LEU A 30 -23.01 9.35 1.21
N SER A 31 -22.58 10.05 0.17
CA SER A 31 -22.44 9.42 -1.14
C SER A 31 -21.25 8.46 -1.15
N LEU A 32 -21.25 7.48 -2.07
CA LEU A 32 -20.15 6.52 -2.20
C LEU A 32 -18.79 7.22 -2.33
N THR A 33 -18.70 8.28 -3.15
CA THR A 33 -17.47 9.07 -3.30
C THR A 33 -17.06 9.80 -2.03
N GLN A 34 -18.03 10.29 -1.24
CA GLN A 34 -17.74 10.95 0.05
C GLN A 34 -17.17 9.95 1.07
N VAL A 35 -17.78 8.76 1.19
CA VAL A 35 -17.27 7.70 2.07
C VAL A 35 -15.85 7.33 1.69
N HIS A 36 -15.58 7.08 0.40
CA HIS A 36 -14.23 6.76 -0.05
C HIS A 36 -13.22 7.88 0.21
N LEU A 37 -13.60 9.15 0.01
CA LEU A 37 -12.72 10.29 0.31
C LEU A 37 -12.38 10.38 1.80
N LEU A 38 -13.38 10.29 2.67
CA LEU A 38 -13.16 10.41 4.12
C LEU A 38 -12.37 9.21 4.65
N THR A 39 -12.67 7.99 4.19
CA THR A 39 -11.90 6.78 4.53
C THR A 39 -10.45 6.89 4.08
N TYR A 40 -10.22 7.40 2.86
CA TYR A 40 -8.89 7.62 2.35
C TYR A 40 -8.11 8.61 3.22
N LEU A 41 -8.70 9.77 3.53
CA LEU A 41 -8.07 10.78 4.37
C LEU A 41 -7.86 10.31 5.82
N ARG A 42 -8.77 9.51 6.37
CA ARG A 42 -8.62 8.88 7.70
C ARG A 42 -7.36 8.01 7.74
N LYS A 43 -7.10 7.24 6.68
CA LYS A 43 -5.96 6.31 6.61
C LYS A 43 -4.65 7.00 6.24
N ASN A 44 -4.67 7.89 5.24
CA ASN A 44 -3.47 8.46 4.61
C ASN A 44 -3.10 9.85 5.17
N GLY A 45 -3.97 10.48 5.96
CA GLY A 45 -3.74 11.80 6.52
C GLY A 45 -3.85 12.93 5.49
N ILE A 46 -2.92 13.89 5.55
CA ILE A 46 -2.90 15.07 4.68
C ILE A 46 -2.55 14.62 3.25
N THR A 47 -3.49 14.75 2.31
CA THR A 47 -3.34 14.21 0.95
C THR A 47 -3.53 15.29 -0.12
N PRO A 48 -2.67 15.36 -1.15
CA PRO A 48 -2.84 16.31 -2.25
C PRO A 48 -3.97 15.92 -3.19
N PHE A 49 -4.58 16.91 -3.84
CA PHE A 49 -5.64 16.71 -4.84
C PHE A 49 -5.25 15.70 -5.95
N SER A 50 -4.00 15.75 -6.42
CA SER A 50 -3.48 14.87 -7.47
C SER A 50 -3.52 13.40 -7.07
N GLU A 51 -3.14 13.09 -5.83
CA GLU A 51 -3.17 11.73 -5.28
C GLU A 51 -4.61 11.24 -5.15
N LEU A 52 -5.51 12.05 -4.57
CA LEU A 52 -6.93 11.70 -4.47
C LEU A 52 -7.55 11.39 -5.85
N SER A 53 -7.19 12.17 -6.88
CA SER A 53 -7.69 11.96 -8.25
C SER A 53 -7.20 10.64 -8.84
N ILE A 54 -5.93 10.29 -8.62
CA ILE A 54 -5.31 9.06 -9.13
C ILE A 54 -5.86 7.85 -8.37
N GLN A 55 -5.86 7.89 -7.05
CA GLN A 55 -6.12 6.73 -6.20
C GLN A 55 -7.60 6.35 -6.17
N LEU A 56 -8.49 7.35 -6.16
CA LEU A 56 -9.93 7.09 -6.19
C LEU A 56 -10.48 6.85 -7.60
N SER A 57 -9.64 7.04 -8.64
CA SER A 57 -10.05 6.94 -10.05
C SER A 57 -11.25 7.83 -10.39
N VAL A 58 -11.32 9.03 -9.79
CA VAL A 58 -12.40 10.00 -9.99
C VAL A 58 -11.93 11.15 -10.88
N GLU A 59 -12.76 11.55 -11.84
CA GLU A 59 -12.50 12.72 -12.69
C GLU A 59 -12.32 14.00 -11.88
N LYS A 60 -11.35 14.83 -12.27
CA LYS A 60 -10.98 16.06 -11.54
C LYS A 60 -12.16 16.98 -11.22
N ALA A 61 -13.08 17.17 -12.17
CA ALA A 61 -14.25 18.03 -11.98
C ALA A 61 -15.26 17.44 -10.96
N SER A 62 -15.40 16.11 -10.91
CA SER A 62 -16.25 15.43 -9.93
C SER A 62 -15.61 15.45 -8.54
N LEU A 63 -14.31 15.18 -8.48
CA LEU A 63 -13.53 15.24 -7.24
C LEU A 63 -13.57 16.64 -6.63
N SER A 64 -13.33 17.69 -7.43
CA SER A 64 -13.37 19.08 -6.95
C SER A 64 -14.73 19.46 -6.37
N ARG A 65 -15.84 19.07 -7.02
CA ARG A 65 -17.19 19.32 -6.50
C ARG A 65 -17.43 18.60 -5.18
N THR A 66 -16.95 17.36 -5.07
CA THR A 66 -17.13 16.55 -3.85
C THR A 66 -16.33 17.12 -2.69
N LEU A 67 -15.06 17.48 -2.93
CA LEU A 67 -14.20 18.13 -1.94
C LEU A 67 -14.78 19.46 -1.46
N ASN A 68 -15.26 20.31 -2.37
CA ASN A 68 -15.91 21.58 -1.98
C ASN A 68 -17.13 21.33 -1.07
N SER A 69 -17.96 20.34 -1.41
CA SER A 69 -19.10 19.97 -0.56
C SER A 69 -18.67 19.47 0.82
N LEU A 70 -17.58 18.70 0.92
CA LEU A 70 -17.04 18.25 2.21
C LEU A 70 -16.44 19.40 3.03
N VAL A 71 -15.82 20.38 2.38
CA VAL A 71 -15.32 21.62 3.02
C VAL A 71 -16.48 22.46 3.55
N GLU A 72 -17.53 22.67 2.75
CA GLU A 72 -18.74 23.39 3.16
C GLU A 72 -19.40 22.74 4.39
N LYS A 73 -19.42 21.40 4.44
CA LYS A 73 -19.90 20.61 5.58
C LYS A 73 -18.95 20.57 6.78
N GLN A 74 -17.79 21.23 6.70
CA GLN A 74 -16.76 21.22 7.75
C GLN A 74 -16.19 19.83 8.07
N TYR A 75 -16.26 18.88 7.14
CA TYR A 75 -15.73 17.52 7.34
C TYR A 75 -14.25 17.41 6.98
N ILE A 76 -13.79 18.26 6.06
CA ILE A 76 -12.37 18.34 5.67
C ILE A 76 -11.96 19.81 5.63
N GLU A 77 -10.65 20.04 5.71
CA GLU A 77 -10.06 21.37 5.53
C GLU A 77 -9.05 21.36 4.37
N PRO A 78 -9.04 22.40 3.52
CA PRO A 78 -8.01 22.57 2.52
C PRO A 78 -6.81 23.31 3.12
N SER A 79 -5.60 22.85 2.83
CA SER A 79 -4.36 23.56 3.11
C SER A 79 -3.57 23.78 1.81
N LEU A 80 -2.77 24.86 1.79
CA LEU A 80 -1.83 25.09 0.69
C LEU A 80 -0.54 24.36 1.01
N SER A 81 0.12 23.81 -0.03
CA SER A 81 1.48 23.31 0.12
C SER A 81 2.42 24.42 0.60
N GLU A 82 3.31 24.08 1.52
CA GLU A 82 4.43 24.95 1.90
C GLU A 82 5.45 25.11 0.76
N THR A 83 5.54 24.13 -0.14
CA THR A 83 6.56 24.05 -1.21
C THR A 83 6.03 24.43 -2.59
N ASP A 84 4.76 24.15 -2.91
CA ASP A 84 4.11 24.61 -4.16
C ASP A 84 2.69 25.12 -3.91
N LYS A 85 2.52 26.44 -3.79
CA LYS A 85 1.22 27.09 -3.54
C LYS A 85 0.14 26.77 -4.57
N ARG A 86 0.47 26.15 -5.71
CA ARG A 86 -0.50 25.67 -6.71
C ARG A 86 -1.14 24.33 -6.31
N GLN A 87 -0.54 23.58 -5.40
CA GLN A 87 -1.06 22.32 -4.88
C GLN A 87 -1.92 22.55 -3.64
N LYS A 88 -3.14 22.01 -3.67
CA LYS A 88 -4.05 21.95 -2.52
C LYS A 88 -3.97 20.57 -1.89
N TYR A 89 -3.83 20.57 -0.58
CA TYR A 89 -3.89 19.40 0.28
C TYR A 89 -5.20 19.42 1.06
N PHE A 90 -5.63 18.24 1.49
CA PHE A 90 -6.85 18.07 2.26
C PHE A 90 -6.56 17.19 3.47
N SER A 91 -7.08 17.57 4.62
CA SER A 91 -7.08 16.78 5.86
C SER A 91 -8.49 16.59 6.39
N LEU A 92 -8.69 15.48 7.08
CA LEU A 92 -9.93 15.19 7.78
C LEU A 92 -10.04 16.06 9.05
N LYS A 93 -11.20 16.66 9.28
CA LYS A 93 -11.51 17.35 10.55
C LYS A 93 -12.17 16.39 11.54
N ALA A 94 -12.21 16.77 12.82
CA ALA A 94 -12.88 16.00 13.86
C ALA A 94 -14.36 15.72 13.54
N GLU A 95 -15.07 16.71 12.98
CA GLU A 95 -16.46 16.55 12.56
C GLU A 95 -16.61 15.56 11.39
N GLY A 96 -15.64 15.54 10.48
CA GLY A 96 -15.59 14.58 9.38
C GLY A 96 -15.31 13.16 9.84
N LEU A 97 -14.42 13.00 10.82
CA LEU A 97 -14.14 11.70 11.45
C LEU A 97 -15.37 11.15 12.15
N LYS A 98 -16.01 11.96 13.02
CA LYS A 98 -17.25 11.57 13.69
C LYS A 98 -18.34 11.18 12.68
N ARG A 99 -18.48 11.97 11.62
CA ARG A 99 -19.48 11.67 10.58
C ARG A 99 -19.18 10.37 9.85
N LEU A 100 -17.91 10.07 9.61
CA LEU A 100 -17.49 8.81 8.98
C LEU A 100 -17.74 7.62 9.91
N GLU A 101 -17.53 7.76 11.22
CA GLU A 101 -17.86 6.73 12.21
C GLU A 101 -19.36 6.42 12.23
N GLU A 102 -20.22 7.44 12.26
CA GLU A 102 -21.68 7.28 12.16
C GLU A 102 -22.11 6.61 10.84
N ALA A 103 -21.39 6.91 9.76
CA ALA A 103 -21.58 6.29 8.45
C ALA A 103 -21.18 4.79 8.45
N ASP A 104 -20.02 4.48 9.02
CA ASP A 104 -19.49 3.11 9.14
C ASP A 104 -20.43 2.26 10.01
N GLU A 105 -20.94 2.79 11.13
CA GLU A 105 -21.93 2.11 11.98
C GLU A 105 -23.23 1.79 11.23
N SER A 106 -23.75 2.76 10.48
CA SER A 106 -24.98 2.58 9.69
C SER A 106 -24.78 1.52 8.60
N ALA A 107 -23.65 1.57 7.89
CA ALA A 107 -23.31 0.60 6.87
C ALA A 107 -23.10 -0.81 7.44
N ASN A 108 -22.47 -0.92 8.62
CA ASN A 108 -22.31 -2.19 9.33
C ASN A 108 -23.66 -2.78 9.72
N ASN A 109 -24.58 -1.98 10.26
CA ASN A 109 -25.92 -2.45 10.61
C ASN A 109 -26.70 -2.98 9.40
N GLU A 110 -26.62 -2.27 8.26
CA GLU A 110 -27.25 -2.71 7.01
C GLU A 110 -26.67 -4.04 6.53
N LEU A 111 -25.34 -4.16 6.51
CA LEU A 111 -24.66 -5.39 6.10
C LEU A 111 -24.91 -6.55 7.07
N SER A 112 -24.95 -6.31 8.38
CA SER A 112 -25.26 -7.35 9.37
C SER A 112 -26.64 -7.96 9.12
N GLN A 113 -27.66 -7.14 8.85
CA GLN A 113 -29.00 -7.64 8.52
C GLN A 113 -29.01 -8.51 7.25
N LEU A 114 -28.19 -8.18 6.26
CA LEU A 114 -28.03 -9.00 5.05
C LEU A 114 -27.30 -10.32 5.35
N LEU A 115 -26.25 -10.27 6.18
CA LEU A 115 -25.46 -11.45 6.54
C LEU A 115 -26.25 -12.42 7.43
N ASP A 116 -27.20 -11.95 8.24
CA ASP A 116 -28.10 -12.79 9.04
C ASP A 116 -29.00 -13.70 8.19
N LEU A 117 -29.16 -13.38 6.89
CA LEU A 117 -29.90 -14.20 5.92
C LEU A 117 -29.04 -15.28 5.26
N MET A 118 -27.75 -15.34 5.58
CA MET A 118 -26.75 -16.21 4.94
C MET A 118 -26.22 -17.24 5.93
N SER A 119 -25.82 -18.41 5.42
CA SER A 119 -25.03 -19.32 6.23
C SER A 119 -23.61 -18.74 6.47
N PRO A 120 -22.89 -19.20 7.51
CA PRO A 120 -21.49 -18.81 7.70
C PRO A 120 -20.60 -19.19 6.50
N GLU A 121 -20.91 -20.30 5.83
CA GLU A 121 -20.21 -20.74 4.62
C GLU A 121 -20.46 -19.79 3.45
N ASP A 122 -21.72 -19.39 3.22
CA ASP A 122 -22.05 -18.44 2.16
C ASP A 122 -21.43 -17.06 2.40
N THR A 123 -21.40 -16.62 3.66
CA THR A 123 -20.74 -15.37 4.06
C THR A 123 -19.26 -15.41 3.68
N GLN A 124 -18.57 -16.51 3.97
CA GLN A 124 -17.17 -16.69 3.60
C GLN A 124 -16.99 -16.72 2.07
N ASN A 125 -17.87 -17.43 1.35
CA ASN A 125 -17.87 -17.48 -0.11
C ASN A 125 -18.03 -16.09 -0.74
N VAL A 126 -18.90 -15.23 -0.19
CA VAL A 126 -19.07 -13.84 -0.64
C VAL A 126 -17.80 -13.04 -0.41
N ILE A 127 -17.21 -13.13 0.80
CA ILE A 127 -15.97 -12.42 1.14
C ILE A 127 -14.86 -12.80 0.16
N ASP A 128 -14.66 -14.08 -0.09
CA ASP A 128 -13.60 -14.57 -0.98
C ASP A 128 -13.86 -14.26 -2.45
N GLY A 129 -15.12 -14.33 -2.89
CA GLY A 129 -15.53 -13.93 -4.23
C GLY A 129 -15.29 -12.44 -4.50
N LEU A 130 -15.76 -11.57 -3.60
CA LEU A 130 -15.54 -10.12 -3.69
C LEU A 130 -14.05 -9.78 -3.63
N ARG A 131 -13.30 -10.42 -2.73
CA ARG A 131 -11.85 -10.26 -2.61
C ARG A 131 -11.14 -10.65 -3.90
N THR A 132 -11.49 -11.78 -4.49
CA THR A 132 -10.91 -12.28 -5.75
C THR A 132 -11.20 -11.34 -6.92
N LEU A 133 -12.45 -10.89 -7.04
CA LEU A 133 -12.86 -9.94 -8.07
C LEU A 133 -12.13 -8.59 -7.91
N ARG A 134 -12.07 -8.05 -6.68
CA ARG A 134 -11.36 -6.82 -6.34
C ARG A 134 -9.88 -6.91 -6.69
N LEU A 135 -9.20 -7.99 -6.31
CA LEU A 135 -7.77 -8.18 -6.58
C LEU A 135 -7.48 -8.31 -8.08
N SER A 136 -8.35 -9.01 -8.82
CA SER A 136 -8.23 -9.12 -10.28
C SER A 136 -8.43 -7.76 -10.97
N ALA A 137 -9.42 -6.98 -10.53
CA ALA A 137 -9.65 -5.62 -11.02
C ALA A 137 -8.47 -4.71 -10.69
N PHE A 138 -7.94 -4.82 -9.47
CA PHE A 138 -6.74 -4.10 -9.05
C PHE A 138 -5.55 -4.45 -9.96
N GLN A 139 -5.25 -5.73 -10.18
CA GLN A 139 -4.11 -6.17 -11.00
C GLN A 139 -4.19 -5.68 -12.44
N LYS A 140 -5.39 -5.75 -13.06
CA LYS A 140 -5.65 -5.18 -14.39
C LYS A 140 -5.35 -3.69 -14.41
N ASN A 141 -5.90 -2.95 -13.47
CA ASN A 141 -5.77 -1.49 -13.43
C ASN A 141 -4.34 -1.05 -13.09
N ALA A 142 -3.62 -1.77 -12.22
CA ALA A 142 -2.21 -1.49 -11.90
C ALA A 142 -1.30 -1.71 -13.13
N THR A 143 -1.61 -2.70 -13.96
CA THR A 143 -0.87 -2.93 -15.21
C THR A 143 -1.09 -1.80 -16.22
N GLN A 144 -2.31 -1.25 -16.28
CA GLN A 144 -2.68 -0.19 -17.23
C GLN A 144 -2.27 1.21 -16.76
N ASN A 145 -2.29 1.45 -15.45
CA ASN A 145 -1.97 2.72 -14.83
C ASN A 145 -1.10 2.48 -13.59
N LYS A 146 0.21 2.33 -13.82
CA LYS A 146 1.16 2.09 -12.73
C LYS A 146 1.28 3.28 -11.77
N ALA A 147 0.94 4.51 -12.22
CA ALA A 147 1.07 5.80 -11.52
C ALA A 147 0.37 5.88 -10.16
N ARG A 148 -0.44 4.87 -9.83
CA ARG A 148 -1.13 4.75 -8.54
C ARG A 148 -0.34 3.99 -7.48
N ILE A 149 0.81 3.39 -7.80
CA ILE A 149 1.65 2.74 -6.79
C ILE A 149 2.64 3.78 -6.30
N GLN A 150 2.61 4.06 -5.00
CA GLN A 150 3.44 5.03 -4.32
C GLN A 150 4.47 4.31 -3.45
N LEU A 151 5.67 4.89 -3.37
CA LEU A 151 6.78 4.42 -2.56
C LEU A 151 7.07 5.49 -1.50
N GLU A 152 6.99 5.11 -0.23
CA GLU A 152 7.13 6.06 0.87
C GLU A 152 7.72 5.41 2.13
N ALA A 153 8.16 6.26 3.07
CA ALA A 153 8.50 5.81 4.40
C ALA A 153 7.22 5.37 5.12
N CYS A 154 7.30 4.28 5.88
CA CYS A 154 6.16 3.73 6.58
C CYS A 154 5.78 4.59 7.79
N THR A 155 4.52 4.97 7.87
CA THR A 155 3.90 5.47 9.10
C THR A 155 3.33 4.32 9.92
N SER A 156 3.13 4.52 11.22
CA SER A 156 2.53 3.50 12.12
C SER A 156 1.19 2.96 11.63
N VAL A 157 0.43 3.76 10.88
CA VAL A 157 -0.90 3.41 10.34
C VAL A 157 -0.89 2.17 9.45
N TYR A 158 0.22 1.82 8.80
CA TYR A 158 0.31 0.62 7.93
C TYR A 158 0.97 -0.58 8.61
N ARG A 159 1.33 -0.46 9.89
CA ARG A 159 2.17 -1.47 10.53
C ARG A 159 1.47 -2.82 10.61
N THR A 160 0.18 -2.84 10.94
CA THR A 160 -0.61 -4.06 11.02
C THR A 160 -0.68 -4.78 9.68
N GLU A 161 -0.89 -4.06 8.58
CA GLU A 161 -0.93 -4.62 7.23
C GLU A 161 0.43 -5.15 6.78
N ILE A 162 1.51 -4.43 7.08
CA ILE A 162 2.88 -4.88 6.82
C ILE A 162 3.18 -6.15 7.59
N ASP A 163 2.87 -6.19 8.89
CA ASP A 163 3.12 -7.36 9.72
C ASP A 163 2.33 -8.57 9.22
N SER A 164 1.09 -8.37 8.73
CA SER A 164 0.31 -9.44 8.08
C SER A 164 0.99 -9.92 6.80
N LEU A 165 1.32 -9.02 5.88
CA LEU A 165 1.96 -9.35 4.60
C LEU A 165 3.27 -10.13 4.80
N ILE A 166 4.05 -9.69 5.77
CA ILE A 166 5.32 -10.30 6.13
C ILE A 166 5.09 -11.69 6.73
N ARG A 167 4.16 -11.86 7.67
CA ARG A 167 3.84 -13.20 8.21
C ARG A 167 3.37 -14.13 7.11
N ASP A 168 2.45 -13.69 6.27
CA ASP A 168 1.88 -14.50 5.18
C ASP A 168 2.96 -14.94 4.20
N THR A 169 3.91 -14.07 3.86
CA THR A 169 4.98 -14.40 2.91
C THR A 169 6.10 -15.21 3.54
N PHE A 170 6.66 -14.77 4.67
CA PHE A 170 7.85 -15.40 5.26
C PHE A 170 7.50 -16.72 5.96
N SER A 171 6.40 -16.78 6.71
CA SER A 171 5.96 -18.03 7.35
C SER A 171 5.19 -18.92 6.39
N GLY A 172 4.32 -18.36 5.56
CA GLY A 172 3.44 -19.13 4.68
C GLY A 172 4.15 -19.67 3.43
N GLU A 173 4.98 -18.86 2.76
CA GLU A 173 5.65 -19.28 1.52
C GLU A 173 7.08 -19.80 1.76
N GLN A 174 7.80 -19.25 2.75
CA GLN A 174 9.24 -19.50 2.93
C GLN A 174 9.56 -20.34 4.17
N SER A 175 8.55 -20.84 4.90
CA SER A 175 8.69 -21.71 6.07
C SER A 175 9.60 -21.15 7.17
N ILE A 176 9.76 -19.82 7.24
CA ILE A 176 10.56 -19.17 8.28
C ILE A 176 9.75 -19.14 9.58
N PRO A 177 10.32 -19.56 10.73
CA PRO A 177 9.62 -19.55 12.01
C PRO A 177 9.06 -18.17 12.36
N GLN A 178 7.77 -18.11 12.73
CA GLN A 178 7.08 -16.84 12.98
C GLN A 178 7.74 -15.94 14.01
N HIS A 179 8.40 -16.52 15.02
CA HIS A 179 9.08 -15.76 16.08
C HIS A 179 10.33 -15.01 15.60
N LEU A 180 10.90 -15.38 14.44
CA LEU A 180 12.10 -14.75 13.87
C LEU A 180 11.76 -13.60 12.91
N ILE A 181 10.49 -13.46 12.54
CA ILE A 181 10.06 -12.53 11.52
C ILE A 181 9.92 -11.09 12.06
N PRO A 182 9.27 -10.84 13.21
CA PRO A 182 9.17 -9.50 13.77
C PRO A 182 10.54 -8.93 14.12
N LEU A 183 10.71 -7.63 13.89
CA LEU A 183 11.81 -6.86 14.47
C LEU A 183 11.38 -6.35 15.84
N SER A 184 12.28 -6.40 16.82
CA SER A 184 12.03 -5.80 18.15
C SER A 184 11.68 -4.32 17.98
N PRO A 185 10.67 -3.76 18.67
CA PRO A 185 10.41 -2.33 18.64
C PRO A 185 11.54 -1.50 19.28
N ASP A 186 12.39 -2.12 20.10
CA ASP A 186 13.43 -1.43 20.87
C ASP A 186 14.73 -1.20 20.08
N ILE A 187 14.87 -1.82 18.90
CA ILE A 187 16.02 -1.59 18.04
C ILE A 187 15.77 -0.44 17.05
N PRO A 188 16.78 0.37 16.72
CA PRO A 188 16.69 1.34 15.64
C PRO A 188 16.27 0.65 14.34
N GLN A 189 15.17 1.10 13.76
CA GLN A 189 14.65 0.53 12.52
C GLN A 189 13.92 1.58 11.69
N LYS A 190 13.93 1.36 10.38
CA LYS A 190 13.22 2.16 9.38
C LYS A 190 12.48 1.23 8.46
N TRP A 191 11.27 1.64 8.08
CA TRP A 191 10.41 0.87 7.20
C TRP A 191 10.00 1.71 6.00
N TRP A 192 9.93 1.07 4.84
CA TRP A 192 9.38 1.64 3.62
C TRP A 192 8.37 0.68 3.03
N LEU A 193 7.40 1.23 2.31
CA LEU A 193 6.33 0.45 1.73
C LEU A 193 6.03 0.91 0.30
N ALA A 194 5.53 -0.05 -0.49
CA ALA A 194 4.84 0.22 -1.73
C ALA A 194 3.35 0.08 -1.48
N ARG A 195 2.56 1.13 -1.73
CA ARG A 195 1.10 1.08 -1.60
C ARG A 195 0.39 1.57 -2.84
N SER A 196 -0.87 1.18 -3.00
CA SER A 196 -1.81 1.84 -3.89
C SER A 196 -3.09 2.12 -3.13
N GLY A 197 -3.35 3.40 -2.92
CA GLY A 197 -4.34 3.88 -1.98
C GLY A 197 -4.06 3.36 -0.59
N GLU A 198 -4.99 2.60 -0.03
CA GLU A 198 -4.89 1.99 1.30
C GLU A 198 -4.24 0.60 1.29
N TYR A 199 -3.94 0.04 0.12
CA TYR A 199 -3.41 -1.32 -0.02
C TYR A 199 -1.88 -1.35 0.02
N VAL A 200 -1.32 -2.06 1.00
CA VAL A 200 0.11 -2.40 1.03
C VAL A 200 0.39 -3.51 0.03
N LEU A 201 1.30 -3.25 -0.91
CA LEU A 201 1.70 -4.17 -1.99
C LEU A 201 3.08 -4.78 -1.74
N GLY A 202 3.91 -4.11 -0.93
CA GLY A 202 5.23 -4.55 -0.55
C GLY A 202 5.77 -3.72 0.60
N ALA A 203 6.71 -4.29 1.33
CA ALA A 203 7.35 -3.65 2.47
C ALA A 203 8.81 -4.07 2.56
N VAL A 204 9.61 -3.22 3.21
CA VAL A 204 11.02 -3.50 3.47
C VAL A 204 11.51 -2.71 4.67
N ALA A 205 12.46 -3.30 5.39
CA ALA A 205 13.05 -2.71 6.58
C ALA A 205 14.55 -2.51 6.43
N ALA A 206 15.06 -1.50 7.12
CA ALA A 206 16.44 -1.47 7.59
C ALA A 206 16.43 -1.46 9.12
N TRP A 207 17.35 -2.18 9.75
CA TRP A 207 17.46 -2.23 11.21
C TRP A 207 18.90 -2.32 11.66
N GLU A 208 19.17 -1.86 12.87
CA GLU A 208 20.49 -1.96 13.49
C GLU A 208 20.56 -3.22 14.38
N SER A 209 21.68 -3.93 14.28
CA SER A 209 22.02 -5.08 15.12
C SER A 209 23.54 -5.09 15.32
N ASP A 210 23.99 -5.19 16.57
CA ASP A 210 25.41 -5.32 16.93
C ASP A 210 26.32 -4.23 16.31
N GLY A 211 25.82 -3.00 16.16
CA GLY A 211 26.55 -1.87 15.58
C GLY A 211 26.50 -1.80 14.04
N GLU A 212 25.81 -2.74 13.38
CA GLU A 212 25.71 -2.82 11.93
C GLU A 212 24.26 -2.61 11.46
N TRP A 213 24.10 -1.93 10.33
CA TRP A 213 22.78 -1.79 9.69
C TRP A 213 22.55 -2.90 8.69
N HIS A 214 21.42 -3.57 8.83
CA HIS A 214 20.94 -4.58 7.89
C HIS A 214 19.77 -4.01 7.08
N TRP A 215 19.56 -4.53 5.86
CA TRP A 215 18.39 -4.25 5.05
C TRP A 215 17.78 -5.56 4.55
N GLY A 216 16.47 -5.69 4.69
CA GLY A 216 15.78 -6.96 4.53
C GLY A 216 14.32 -6.88 4.98
N ARG A 217 13.74 -8.00 5.42
CA ARG A 217 12.27 -8.14 5.55
C ARG A 217 11.55 -7.68 4.27
N PHE A 218 12.22 -7.90 3.13
CA PHE A 218 11.82 -7.43 1.83
C PHE A 218 10.76 -8.36 1.24
N VAL A 219 9.54 -7.84 1.10
CA VAL A 219 8.39 -8.58 0.61
C VAL A 219 7.64 -7.79 -0.45
N VAL A 220 7.18 -8.51 -1.46
CA VAL A 220 6.14 -8.05 -2.39
C VAL A 220 5.09 -9.14 -2.44
N ASP A 221 3.84 -8.72 -2.27
CA ASP A 221 2.67 -9.58 -2.37
C ASP A 221 2.70 -10.37 -3.70
N ASN A 222 2.52 -11.69 -3.60
CA ASN A 222 2.66 -12.59 -4.74
C ASN A 222 1.71 -12.23 -5.91
N ARG A 223 0.55 -11.64 -5.60
CA ARG A 223 -0.49 -11.24 -6.56
C ARG A 223 -0.05 -10.09 -7.46
N PHE A 224 0.96 -9.33 -7.04
CA PHE A 224 1.44 -8.13 -7.72
C PHE A 224 2.89 -8.27 -8.23
N ARG A 225 3.45 -9.49 -8.20
CA ARG A 225 4.77 -9.78 -8.80
C ARG A 225 4.74 -9.52 -10.31
N GLY A 226 5.90 -9.16 -10.87
CA GLY A 226 6.05 -8.82 -12.29
C GLY A 226 5.73 -7.37 -12.66
N LEU A 227 5.14 -6.58 -11.74
CA LEU A 227 4.83 -5.16 -12.01
C LEU A 227 6.02 -4.20 -11.87
N GLY A 228 7.16 -4.69 -11.35
CA GLY A 228 8.35 -3.88 -11.05
C GLY A 228 8.39 -3.30 -9.63
N ILE A 229 7.37 -3.59 -8.79
CA ILE A 229 7.25 -3.13 -7.40
C ILE A 229 8.51 -3.42 -6.59
N GLY A 230 9.00 -4.66 -6.61
CA GLY A 230 10.19 -5.03 -5.85
C GLY A 230 11.43 -4.23 -6.24
N LYS A 231 11.70 -4.09 -7.54
CA LYS A 231 12.84 -3.29 -8.03
C LYS A 231 12.72 -1.83 -7.61
N ALA A 232 11.53 -1.25 -7.72
CA ALA A 232 11.31 0.15 -7.36
C ALA A 232 11.42 0.37 -5.84
N LEU A 233 10.82 -0.51 -5.03
CA LEU A 233 10.89 -0.46 -3.56
C LEU A 233 12.32 -0.66 -3.05
N ALA A 234 13.09 -1.57 -3.63
CA ALA A 234 14.50 -1.77 -3.29
C ALA A 234 15.34 -0.52 -3.60
N ARG A 235 15.21 0.03 -4.81
CA ARG A 235 15.91 1.28 -5.20
C ARG A 235 15.51 2.45 -4.30
N TYR A 236 14.23 2.63 -4.06
CA TYR A 236 13.72 3.72 -3.22
C TYR A 236 14.24 3.61 -1.79
N SER A 237 14.03 2.46 -1.14
CA SER A 237 14.40 2.26 0.27
C SER A 237 15.91 2.32 0.51
N LEU A 238 16.76 1.76 -0.38
CA LEU A 238 18.21 1.84 -0.23
C LEU A 238 18.74 3.26 -0.38
N VAL A 239 18.19 4.05 -1.31
CA VAL A 239 18.53 5.49 -1.43
C VAL A 239 17.99 6.31 -0.25
N GLN A 240 16.81 5.99 0.29
CA GLN A 240 16.33 6.66 1.51
C GLN A 240 17.17 6.28 2.74
N ALA A 241 17.57 5.01 2.86
CA ALA A 241 18.40 4.52 3.95
C ALA A 241 19.78 5.19 3.94
N SER A 242 20.40 5.35 2.77
CA SER A 242 21.74 5.91 2.64
C SER A 242 21.86 7.35 3.13
N LYS A 243 20.76 8.11 3.22
CA LYS A 243 20.77 9.48 3.75
C LYS A 243 21.38 9.57 5.15
N ASP A 244 21.12 8.56 5.98
CA ASP A 244 21.54 8.56 7.38
C ASP A 244 22.38 7.33 7.75
N ILE A 245 22.48 6.34 6.85
CA ILE A 245 23.20 5.08 7.06
C ILE A 245 24.36 4.99 6.06
N ASN A 246 25.58 4.82 6.55
CA ASN A 246 26.78 4.81 5.70
C ASN A 246 27.02 3.47 5.02
N GLU A 247 26.71 2.37 5.70
CA GLU A 247 27.03 1.01 5.29
C GLU A 247 25.87 0.09 5.69
N ILE A 248 25.43 -0.75 4.76
CA ILE A 248 24.28 -1.64 4.92
C ILE A 248 24.66 -3.05 4.48
N TYR A 249 24.35 -4.03 5.32
CA TYR A 249 24.48 -5.46 5.05
C TYR A 249 23.14 -6.06 4.59
N ILE A 250 23.21 -7.00 3.64
CA ILE A 250 22.04 -7.56 2.97
C ILE A 250 22.21 -9.05 2.72
N GLU A 251 21.32 -9.88 3.25
CA GLU A 251 21.18 -11.29 2.85
C GLU A 251 20.19 -11.40 1.68
N ALA A 252 20.70 -11.26 0.45
CA ALA A 252 19.88 -11.12 -0.74
C ALA A 252 19.56 -12.46 -1.41
N ARG A 253 18.29 -12.69 -1.76
CA ARG A 253 17.91 -13.72 -2.75
C ARG A 253 18.37 -13.29 -4.15
N ASP A 254 18.52 -14.24 -5.08
CA ASP A 254 19.10 -14.00 -6.43
C ASP A 254 18.52 -12.79 -7.18
N THR A 255 17.20 -12.58 -7.12
CA THR A 255 16.57 -11.41 -7.77
C THR A 255 17.01 -10.10 -7.13
N THR A 256 17.15 -10.08 -5.80
CA THR A 256 17.63 -8.92 -5.03
C THR A 256 19.11 -8.66 -5.28
N VAL A 257 19.93 -9.70 -5.45
CA VAL A 257 21.37 -9.57 -5.74
C VAL A 257 21.59 -8.70 -6.97
N ASN A 258 20.85 -8.94 -8.05
CA ASN A 258 21.00 -8.15 -9.28
C ASN A 258 20.60 -6.68 -9.10
N ILE A 259 19.59 -6.42 -8.27
CA ILE A 259 19.17 -5.05 -7.96
C ILE A 259 20.24 -4.33 -7.14
N VAL A 260 20.76 -4.98 -6.10
CA VAL A 260 21.78 -4.42 -5.20
C VAL A 260 23.11 -4.21 -5.93
N LYS A 261 23.53 -5.15 -6.79
CA LYS A 261 24.72 -4.98 -7.65
C LYS A 261 24.58 -3.78 -8.58
N GLY A 262 23.40 -3.58 -9.18
CA GLY A 262 23.13 -2.42 -10.03
C GLY A 262 23.19 -1.07 -9.30
N LEU A 263 23.06 -1.09 -7.97
CA LEU A 263 23.20 0.05 -7.07
C LEU A 263 24.62 0.16 -6.46
N GLY A 264 25.59 -0.60 -6.95
CA GLY A 264 26.98 -0.55 -6.47
C GLY A 264 27.28 -1.50 -5.31
N GLY A 265 26.35 -2.37 -4.90
CA GLY A 265 26.58 -3.32 -3.81
C GLY A 265 27.53 -4.45 -4.20
N GLU A 266 28.28 -4.91 -3.20
CA GLU A 266 29.34 -5.92 -3.32
C GLU A 266 28.90 -7.23 -2.70
N VAL A 267 29.37 -8.36 -3.26
CA VAL A 267 29.19 -9.69 -2.65
C VAL A 267 30.33 -9.92 -1.67
N LEU A 268 30.00 -10.31 -0.44
CA LEU A 268 30.97 -10.51 0.64
C LEU A 268 31.49 -11.95 0.75
N GLY A 269 30.76 -12.91 0.19
CA GLY A 269 31.10 -14.32 0.30
C GLY A 269 30.17 -15.23 -0.49
N ASP A 270 30.34 -16.53 -0.29
CA ASP A 270 29.55 -17.55 -0.95
C ASP A 270 28.08 -17.55 -0.50
N GLN A 271 27.22 -18.08 -1.36
CA GLN A 271 25.83 -18.31 -1.00
C GLN A 271 25.72 -19.36 0.10
N PHE A 272 24.78 -19.17 1.02
CA PHE A 272 24.45 -20.14 2.06
C PHE A 272 22.95 -20.40 2.11
N ASP A 273 22.56 -21.59 2.59
CA ASP A 273 21.16 -21.96 2.74
C ASP A 273 20.51 -21.17 3.89
N PHE A 274 19.38 -20.51 3.60
CA PHE A 274 18.58 -19.83 4.58
C PHE A 274 17.13 -20.29 4.47
N TYR A 275 16.80 -21.31 5.28
CA TYR A 275 15.51 -21.98 5.32
C TYR A 275 15.10 -22.59 3.96
N GLY A 276 16.01 -23.36 3.35
CA GLY A 276 15.73 -24.08 2.11
C GLY A 276 15.80 -23.24 0.84
N MET A 277 16.22 -21.98 0.94
CA MET A 277 16.50 -21.13 -0.21
C MET A 277 17.81 -20.35 0.00
N PRO A 278 18.70 -20.32 -1.00
CA PRO A 278 19.99 -19.66 -0.87
C PRO A 278 19.86 -18.13 -0.75
N VAL A 279 20.76 -17.55 0.02
CA VAL A 279 20.95 -16.09 0.12
C VAL A 279 22.43 -15.76 -0.08
N THR A 280 22.68 -14.60 -0.68
CA THR A 280 24.03 -14.06 -0.93
C THR A 280 24.29 -12.92 0.05
N PRO A 281 25.34 -13.00 0.89
CA PRO A 281 25.72 -11.89 1.76
C PRO A 281 26.30 -10.75 0.92
N MET A 282 25.74 -9.56 1.07
CA MET A 282 26.12 -8.38 0.32
C MET A 282 26.30 -7.16 1.22
N ARG A 283 27.02 -6.18 0.69
CA ARG A 283 27.28 -4.90 1.35
C ARG A 283 27.05 -3.75 0.39
N LEU A 284 26.43 -2.68 0.88
CA LEU A 284 26.24 -1.45 0.12
C LEU A 284 26.67 -0.26 0.97
N THR A 285 27.62 0.53 0.48
CA THR A 285 28.04 1.78 1.11
C THR A 285 27.39 2.98 0.42
N ARG A 286 27.23 4.08 1.15
CA ARG A 286 26.71 5.35 0.61
C ARG A 286 27.52 5.80 -0.61
N ASP A 287 28.84 5.76 -0.54
CA ASP A 287 29.71 6.27 -1.60
C ASP A 287 29.50 5.49 -2.91
N ARG A 288 29.45 4.16 -2.84
CA ARG A 288 29.20 3.31 -4.00
C ARG A 288 27.79 3.47 -4.56
N LEU A 289 26.81 3.66 -3.68
CA LEU A 289 25.45 3.96 -4.10
C LEU A 289 25.39 5.30 -4.86
N ASN A 290 26.01 6.35 -4.31
CA ASN A 290 26.07 7.66 -4.94
C ASN A 290 26.72 7.55 -6.32
N GLU A 291 27.90 6.91 -6.42
CA GLU A 291 28.58 6.67 -7.70
C GLU A 291 27.69 5.93 -8.70
N ALA A 292 27.00 4.85 -8.27
CA ALA A 292 26.11 4.09 -9.14
C ALA A 292 24.87 4.87 -9.59
N THR A 293 24.37 5.78 -8.76
CA THR A 293 23.20 6.62 -9.08
C THR A 293 23.53 7.89 -9.85
N GLU A 294 24.76 8.41 -9.76
CA GLU A 294 25.21 9.57 -10.54
C GLU A 294 25.68 9.19 -11.94
N THR A 295 26.29 8.02 -12.10
CA THR A 295 26.85 7.54 -13.38
C THR A 295 25.80 6.93 -14.32
N GLN A 296 24.66 6.51 -13.78
CA GLN A 296 23.52 6.00 -14.55
C GLN A 296 22.48 7.13 -14.70
N GLU A 297 21.65 7.12 -15.75
CA GLU A 297 20.40 7.91 -15.79
C GLU A 297 19.42 7.38 -14.72
N PHE A 298 19.79 7.53 -13.44
CA PHE A 298 19.03 7.02 -12.32
C PHE A 298 17.96 8.03 -11.95
N THR A 299 16.70 7.65 -12.18
CA THR A 299 15.57 8.35 -11.58
C THR A 299 15.11 7.57 -10.35
N LEU A 300 15.09 8.22 -9.19
CA LEU A 300 14.55 7.65 -7.96
C LEU A 300 13.03 7.42 -8.13
N PRO A 301 12.55 6.17 -8.06
CA PRO A 301 11.12 5.93 -8.17
C PRO A 301 10.43 6.38 -6.87
N THR A 302 9.54 7.35 -6.97
CA THR A 302 8.58 7.71 -5.90
C THR A 302 7.19 7.15 -6.16
N HIS A 303 6.94 6.79 -7.42
CA HIS A 303 5.76 6.11 -7.92
C HIS A 303 6.18 5.18 -9.06
N LEU A 304 5.31 4.24 -9.44
CA LEU A 304 5.51 3.36 -10.60
C LEU A 304 4.68 3.76 -11.80
#